data_AF-A0A916UIS3-F1
#
_entry.id   AF-A0A916UIS3-F1
#
_cell.length_a   1.000
_cell.length_b   1.000
_cell.length_c   1.000
_cell.angle_alpha   90.00
_cell.angle_beta   90.00
_cell.angle_gamma   90.00
#
_symmetry.space_group_name_H-M   'P 1'
#
loop_
_entity.id
_entity.type
_entity.pdbx_description
1 polymer ?
#
loop_
_entity_poly.entity_id
_entity_poly.type
_entity_poly.pdbx_seq_one_letter_code
_entity_poly.pdbx_strand_id
1 'polypeptide(L)'
;MREAGYDMKARLRTDLRAAMKERRTGEASLIRALVAAIDNAEAPPLQASRTDQHRFRDGSAEIERLHLDPARVRAVLLTEIEERERAAAEMSRLERPDRADALRAEIVIAKRYLE
;
A
#
# COMPACT_ATOMS: atom_id res chain seq x y z
N MET A 1 -4.69 -20.71 10.74
CA MET A 1 -5.49 -19.72 10.00
C MET A 1 -4.50 -18.97 9.11
N ARG A 2 -4.59 -19.07 7.77
CA ARG A 2 -3.63 -18.34 6.91
C ARG A 2 -3.98 -16.86 6.95
N GLU A 3 -3.00 -16.03 7.28
CA GLU A 3 -3.13 -14.59 7.39
C GLU A 3 -3.11 -13.98 5.99
N ALA A 4 -4.27 -13.56 5.47
CA ALA A 4 -4.38 -13.07 4.09
C ALA A 4 -3.46 -11.86 3.81
N GLY A 5 -3.27 -10.99 4.82
CA GLY A 5 -2.31 -9.89 4.76
C GLY A 5 -0.86 -10.39 4.61
N TYR A 6 -0.47 -11.43 5.34
CA TYR A 6 0.85 -12.05 5.22
C TYR A 6 1.06 -12.64 3.82
N ASP A 7 0.11 -13.43 3.33
CA ASP A 7 0.19 -14.09 2.03
C ASP A 7 0.30 -13.05 0.89
N MET A 8 -0.50 -11.98 0.94
CA MET A 8 -0.42 -10.89 -0.04
C MET A 8 0.92 -10.14 0.05
N LYS A 9 1.39 -9.82 1.25
CA LYS A 9 2.71 -9.18 1.42
C LYS A 9 3.85 -10.08 0.95
N ALA A 10 3.74 -11.40 1.12
CA ALA A 10 4.73 -12.34 0.61
C ALA A 10 4.77 -12.35 -0.92
N ARG A 11 3.60 -12.33 -1.58
CA ARG A 11 3.47 -12.18 -3.05
C ARG A 11 4.10 -10.86 -3.51
N LEU A 12 3.69 -9.73 -2.92
CA LEU A 12 4.22 -8.39 -3.24
C LEU A 12 5.75 -8.32 -3.05
N ARG A 13 6.30 -8.86 -1.96
CA ARG A 13 7.76 -8.86 -1.72
C ARG A 13 8.52 -9.74 -2.71
N THR A 14 7.89 -10.79 -3.24
CA THR A 14 8.48 -11.61 -4.30
C THR A 14 8.57 -10.81 -5.59
N ASP A 15 7.48 -10.16 -5.98
CA ASP A 15 7.43 -9.33 -7.19
C ASP A 15 8.33 -8.09 -7.08
N LEU A 16 8.46 -7.51 -5.88
CA LEU A 16 9.41 -6.41 -5.62
C LEU A 16 10.83 -6.80 -5.98
N ARG A 17 11.25 -8.02 -5.59
CA ARG A 17 12.61 -8.50 -5.91
C ARG A 17 12.80 -8.66 -7.42
N ALA A 18 11.78 -9.17 -8.13
CA ALA A 18 11.80 -9.29 -9.59
C ALA A 18 11.87 -7.91 -10.27
N ALA A 19 11.01 -6.97 -9.88
CA ALA A 19 10.97 -5.62 -10.41
C ALA A 19 12.31 -4.89 -10.17
N MET A 20 12.91 -5.04 -8.99
CA MET A 20 14.23 -4.48 -8.70
C MET A 20 15.34 -5.09 -9.56
N LYS A 21 15.33 -6.41 -9.76
CA LYS A 21 16.31 -7.11 -10.62
C LYS A 21 16.23 -6.64 -12.07
N GLU A 22 15.02 -6.40 -12.56
CA GLU A 22 14.75 -5.95 -13.93
C GLU A 22 14.77 -4.42 -14.08
N ARG A 23 15.12 -3.68 -13.01
CA ARG A 23 15.18 -2.21 -12.98
C ARG A 23 13.86 -1.53 -13.35
N ARG A 24 12.73 -2.19 -13.10
CA ARG A 24 11.37 -1.64 -13.25
C ARG A 24 11.06 -0.71 -12.06
N THR A 25 11.61 0.49 -12.09
CA THR A 25 11.58 1.43 -10.95
C THR A 25 10.17 1.87 -10.55
N GLY A 26 9.28 2.13 -11.52
CA GLY A 26 7.89 2.48 -11.26
C GLY A 26 7.13 1.36 -10.56
N GLU A 27 7.25 0.12 -11.06
CA GLU A 27 6.64 -1.05 -10.43
C GLU A 27 7.20 -1.33 -9.03
N ALA A 28 8.52 -1.20 -8.84
CA ALA A 28 9.12 -1.34 -7.52
C ALA A 28 8.63 -0.26 -6.54
N SER A 29 8.38 0.97 -7.01
CA SER A 29 7.80 2.05 -6.20
C SER A 29 6.37 1.73 -5.80
N LEU A 30 5.54 1.32 -6.77
CA LEU A 30 4.16 0.89 -6.54
C LEU A 30 4.08 -0.24 -5.52
N ILE A 31 4.86 -1.30 -5.70
CA ILE A 31 4.81 -2.47 -4.81
C ILE A 31 5.18 -2.08 -3.37
N ARG A 32 6.17 -1.19 -3.17
CA ARG A 32 6.50 -0.69 -1.82
C ARG A 32 5.33 0.07 -1.20
N ALA A 33 4.63 0.89 -1.99
CA ALA A 33 3.46 1.62 -1.51
C ALA A 33 2.33 0.66 -1.10
N LEU A 34 2.05 -0.38 -1.89
CA LEU A 34 1.03 -1.38 -1.56
C LEU A 34 1.37 -2.16 -0.28
N VAL A 35 2.65 -2.54 -0.08
CA VAL A 35 3.09 -3.17 1.17
C VAL A 35 2.87 -2.23 2.36
N ALA A 36 3.24 -0.95 2.22
CA ALA A 36 3.03 0.03 3.27
C ALA A 36 1.53 0.26 3.59
N ALA A 37 0.66 0.25 2.58
CA ALA A 37 -0.78 0.37 2.76
C ALA A 37 -1.36 -0.82 3.57
N ILE A 38 -0.89 -2.04 3.29
CA ILE A 38 -1.29 -3.23 4.06
C ILE A 38 -0.74 -3.15 5.49
N ASP A 39 0.54 -2.76 5.67
CA ASP A 39 1.13 -2.58 7.00
C ASP A 39 0.38 -1.51 7.82
N ASN A 40 -0.07 -0.43 7.19
CA ASN A 40 -0.90 0.61 7.82
C ASN A 40 -2.30 0.11 8.19
N ALA A 41 -2.88 -0.79 7.40
CA ALA A 41 -4.19 -1.37 7.68
C ALA A 41 -4.14 -2.44 8.78
N GLU A 42 -3.00 -3.14 8.91
CA GLU A 42 -2.70 -4.03 10.05
C GLU A 42 -2.36 -3.23 11.32
N ALA A 43 -2.04 -1.94 11.19
CA ALA A 43 -1.75 -1.12 12.35
C ALA A 43 -3.02 -0.94 13.21
N PRO A 44 -2.90 -1.11 14.53
CA PRO A 44 -3.98 -0.79 15.46
C PRO A 44 -4.37 0.69 15.30
N PRO A 45 -5.66 1.06 15.46
CA PRO A 45 -6.06 2.46 15.45
C PRO A 45 -5.34 3.17 16.59
N LEU A 46 -4.32 3.96 16.26
CA LEU A 46 -3.80 4.95 17.18
C LEU A 46 -4.99 5.87 17.49
N GLN A 47 -5.50 5.83 18.71
CA GLN A 47 -6.41 6.85 19.19
C GLN A 47 -5.78 8.18 18.78
N ALA A 48 -6.51 8.95 17.98
CA ALA A 48 -6.06 10.25 17.51
C ALA A 48 -5.99 11.22 18.71
N SER A 49 -5.03 11.01 19.61
CA SER A 49 -4.63 11.99 20.59
C SER A 49 -3.76 13.00 19.86
N ARG A 50 -4.47 14.00 19.35
CA ARG A 50 -3.92 15.32 19.13
C ARG A 50 -3.24 15.72 20.45
N THR A 51 -1.94 16.00 20.40
CA THR A 51 -1.06 16.38 21.53
C THR A 51 -0.57 15.19 22.35
N ASP A 52 0.73 14.89 22.24
CA ASP A 52 1.64 14.83 23.40
C ASP A 52 3.07 14.60 22.95
N GLN A 53 3.81 15.71 22.87
CA GLN A 53 5.24 15.71 23.02
C GLN A 53 5.54 15.20 24.44
N HIS A 54 6.47 14.24 24.58
CA HIS A 54 7.02 13.69 25.82
C HIS A 54 6.32 12.46 26.42
N ARG A 55 6.90 11.27 26.19
CA ARG A 55 7.63 10.47 27.22
C ARG A 55 8.01 9.10 26.63
N PHE A 56 9.18 9.03 25.99
CA PHE A 56 9.86 7.75 25.73
C PHE A 56 10.37 7.18 27.04
N ARG A 57 9.51 6.51 27.81
CA ARG A 57 9.91 5.62 28.91
C ARG A 57 8.71 4.81 29.40
N ASP A 58 8.41 3.68 28.77
CA ASP A 58 8.26 2.38 29.44
C ASP A 58 7.98 1.26 28.42
N GLY A 59 8.22 0.03 28.84
CA GLY A 59 8.37 -1.17 28.02
C GLY A 59 7.28 -1.48 26.99
N SER A 60 7.73 -2.10 25.90
CA SER A 60 6.99 -3.07 25.07
C SER A 60 5.49 -2.81 24.91
N ALA A 61 5.13 -1.74 24.21
CA ALA A 61 3.85 -1.68 23.53
C ALA A 61 3.93 -2.59 22.28
N GLU A 62 3.99 -3.90 22.50
CA GLU A 62 3.70 -4.90 21.46
C GLU A 62 2.20 -4.82 21.22
N ILE A 63 1.79 -3.80 20.46
CA ILE A 63 0.39 -3.64 20.09
C ILE A 63 0.08 -4.73 19.06
N GLU A 64 -0.87 -5.59 19.40
CA GLU A 64 -1.33 -6.68 18.55
C GLU A 64 -1.78 -6.12 17.20
N ARG A 65 -1.06 -6.47 16.13
CA ARG A 65 -1.42 -6.08 14.77
C ARG A 65 -2.76 -6.70 14.40
N LEU A 66 -3.61 -5.94 13.74
CA LEU A 66 -4.89 -6.43 13.26
C LEU A 66 -4.66 -7.47 12.16
N HIS A 67 -5.20 -8.67 12.35
CA HIS A 67 -5.23 -9.66 11.28
C HIS A 67 -6.22 -9.22 10.20
N LEU A 68 -5.73 -8.97 9.00
CA LEU A 68 -6.58 -8.66 7.85
C LEU A 68 -7.14 -9.93 7.25
N ASP A 69 -8.46 -10.01 7.16
CA ASP A 69 -9.15 -10.99 6.35
C ASP A 69 -8.96 -10.70 4.84
N PRO A 70 -9.23 -11.66 3.93
CA PRO A 70 -9.07 -11.46 2.49
C PRO A 70 -9.88 -10.29 1.92
N ALA A 71 -11.09 -10.04 2.41
CA ALA A 71 -11.93 -8.95 1.94
C ALA A 71 -11.35 -7.58 2.35
N ARG A 72 -10.73 -7.50 3.54
CA ARG A 72 -10.07 -6.30 4.02
C ARG A 72 -8.78 -6.01 3.26
N VAL A 73 -7.97 -7.02 2.95
CA VAL A 73 -6.81 -6.86 2.05
C VAL A 73 -7.26 -6.34 0.68
N ARG A 74 -8.32 -6.95 0.11
CA ARG A 74 -8.89 -6.50 -1.17
C ARG A 74 -9.39 -5.05 -1.10
N ALA A 75 -10.03 -4.66 0.00
CA ALA A 75 -10.51 -3.29 0.20
C ALA A 75 -9.34 -2.29 0.23
N VAL A 76 -8.25 -2.60 0.94
CA VAL A 76 -7.04 -1.75 0.97
C VAL A 76 -6.48 -1.56 -0.45
N LEU A 77 -6.32 -2.64 -1.20
CA LEU A 77 -5.81 -2.56 -2.58
C LEU A 77 -6.75 -1.76 -3.51
N LEU A 78 -8.07 -1.90 -3.35
CA LEU A 78 -9.04 -1.11 -4.11
C LEU A 78 -8.93 0.38 -3.78
N THR A 79 -8.82 0.74 -2.50
CA THR A 79 -8.62 2.15 -2.10
C THR A 79 -7.36 2.74 -2.73
N GLU A 80 -6.24 2.01 -2.72
CA GLU A 80 -4.99 2.45 -3.36
C GLU A 80 -5.11 2.62 -4.89
N ILE A 81 -5.94 1.80 -5.55
CA ILE A 81 -6.24 1.92 -6.98
C ILE A 81 -7.10 3.15 -7.25
N GLU A 82 -8.16 3.35 -6.48
CA GLU A 82 -9.05 4.51 -6.62
C GLU A 82 -8.31 5.83 -6.39
N GLU A 83 -7.40 5.89 -5.42
CA GLU A 83 -6.54 7.06 -5.19
C GLU A 83 -5.66 7.38 -6.40
N ARG A 84 -5.06 6.37 -7.02
CA ARG A 84 -4.27 6.55 -8.25
C ARG A 84 -5.12 6.93 -9.44
N GLU A 85 -6.34 6.41 -9.55
CA GLU A 85 -7.29 6.79 -10.60
C GLU A 85 -7.68 8.27 -10.46
N ARG A 86 -7.95 8.74 -9.24
CA ARG A 86 -8.18 10.16 -8.94
C ARG A 86 -6.96 11.02 -9.30
N ALA A 87 -5.76 10.61 -8.89
CA ALA A 87 -4.53 11.33 -9.20
C ALA A 87 -4.25 11.38 -10.71
N ALA A 88 -4.50 10.31 -11.45
CA ALA A 88 -4.32 10.28 -12.91
C ALA A 88 -5.28 11.24 -13.62
N ALA A 89 -6.54 11.30 -13.16
CA ALA A 89 -7.53 12.25 -13.66
C ALA A 89 -7.10 13.71 -13.38
N GLU A 90 -6.56 13.98 -12.19
CA GLU A 90 -6.02 15.30 -11.83
C GLU A 90 -4.81 15.69 -12.70
N MET A 91 -3.84 14.79 -12.88
CA MET A 91 -2.68 15.05 -13.75
C MET A 91 -3.10 15.31 -15.21
N SER A 92 -4.14 14.63 -15.69
CA SER A 92 -4.71 14.90 -17.02
C SER A 92 -5.30 16.31 -17.12
N ARG A 93 -6.00 16.78 -16.08
CA ARG A 93 -6.57 18.14 -16.02
C ARG A 93 -5.51 19.23 -15.92
N LEU A 94 -4.37 18.93 -15.31
CA LEU A 94 -3.23 19.84 -15.17
C LEU A 94 -2.30 19.86 -16.40
N GLU A 95 -2.72 19.28 -17.54
CA GLU A 95 -1.93 19.18 -18.77
C GLU A 95 -0.58 18.45 -18.56
N ARG A 96 -0.55 17.45 -17.67
CA ARG A 96 0.62 16.60 -17.39
C ARG A 96 0.34 15.14 -17.84
N PRO A 97 0.15 14.88 -19.15
CA PRO A 97 -0.27 13.58 -19.64
C PRO A 97 0.72 12.45 -19.31
N ASP A 98 2.04 12.71 -19.38
CA ASP A 98 3.07 11.72 -19.04
C ASP A 98 2.93 11.19 -17.59
N ARG A 99 2.55 12.07 -16.66
CA ARG A 99 2.32 11.70 -15.25
C ARG A 99 1.01 10.92 -15.10
N ALA A 100 -0.02 11.28 -15.85
CA ALA A 100 -1.27 10.53 -15.88
C ALA A 100 -1.06 9.11 -16.43
N ASP A 101 -0.24 8.95 -17.48
CA ASP A 101 0.04 7.67 -18.10
C ASP A 101 0.90 6.76 -17.22
N ALA A 102 1.88 7.34 -16.51
CA ALA A 102 2.62 6.61 -15.47
C ALA A 102 1.67 6.05 -14.38
N LEU A 103 0.73 6.85 -13.89
CA LEU A 103 -0.26 6.42 -12.89
C LEU A 103 -1.22 5.35 -13.46
N ARG A 104 -1.64 5.48 -14.72
CA ARG A 104 -2.46 4.46 -15.41
C ARG A 104 -1.71 3.13 -15.53
N ALA A 105 -0.43 3.15 -15.87
CA ALA A 105 0.40 1.95 -15.91
C ALA A 105 0.51 1.29 -14.51
N GLU A 106 0.67 2.10 -13.45
CA GLU A 106 0.65 1.60 -12.07
C GLU A 106 -0.69 0.94 -11.71
N ILE A 107 -1.82 1.54 -12.09
CA ILE A 107 -3.16 0.97 -11.85
C ILE A 107 -3.31 -0.41 -12.48
N VAL A 108 -2.85 -0.59 -13.72
CA VAL A 108 -2.90 -1.88 -14.41
C VAL A 108 -2.10 -2.95 -13.65
N ILE A 109 -0.94 -2.58 -13.11
CA ILE A 109 -0.12 -3.49 -12.30
C ILE A 109 -0.82 -3.80 -10.97
N ALA A 110 -1.35 -2.78 -10.28
CA ALA A 110 -2.03 -2.94 -8.99
C ALA A 110 -3.25 -3.89 -9.09
N LYS A 111 -4.01 -3.81 -10.20
CA LYS A 111 -5.18 -4.68 -10.45
C LYS A 111 -4.83 -6.17 -10.50
N ARG A 112 -3.59 -6.55 -10.85
CA ARG A 112 -3.12 -7.96 -10.84
C ARG A 112 -3.11 -8.59 -9.44
N TYR A 113 -3.13 -7.77 -8.39
CA TYR A 113 -3.18 -8.22 -6.99
C TYR A 113 -4.61 -8.38 -6.45
N LEU A 114 -5.63 -8.05 -7.26
CA LEU A 114 -7.03 -8.29 -6.93
C LEU A 114 -7.56 -9.63 -7.47
N GLU A 115 -6.74 -10.30 -8.28
CA GLU A 115 -6.97 -11.63 -8.87
C GLU A 115 -6.49 -12.76 -7.95
#